data_AF-A0A919EHP5-F1
#
_entry.id   AF-A0A919EHP5-F1
#
_cell.length_a   1.000
_cell.length_b   1.000
_cell.length_c   1.000
_cell.angle_alpha   90.00
_cell.angle_beta   90.00
_cell.angle_gamma   90.00
#
_symmetry.space_group_name_H-M   'P 1'
#
loop_
_entity.id
_entity.type
_entity.pdbx_description
1 polymer ?
#
loop_
_entity_poly.entity_id
_entity_poly.type
_entity_poly.pdbx_seq_one_letter_code
_entity_poly.pdbx_strand_id
1 'polypeptide(L)'
;MQSPNQPVVDRRREPPEQSVWWSKLSLAQKFSASSLGKFGYELAFVRIENGHSLAVMMCNGGVAVISEEGDINTSPDIHIRK
;
A
#
# COMPACT_ATOMS: atom_id res chain seq x y z
N MET A 1 -11.24 -45.44 -3.21
CA MET A 1 -9.97 -44.80 -3.64
C MET A 1 -10.34 -43.72 -4.65
N GLN A 2 -9.72 -42.52 -4.59
CA GLN A 2 -9.93 -41.32 -5.43
C GLN A 2 -11.08 -40.40 -4.93
N SER A 3 -10.94 -39.10 -4.63
CA SER A 3 -9.88 -38.09 -4.78
C SER A 3 -10.10 -37.01 -3.70
N PRO A 4 -9.09 -36.37 -3.10
CA PRO A 4 -9.33 -35.31 -2.12
C PRO A 4 -9.87 -34.07 -2.83
N ASN A 5 -11.08 -33.68 -2.40
CA ASN A 5 -11.74 -32.42 -2.71
C ASN A 5 -10.76 -31.27 -2.48
N GLN A 6 -10.19 -30.71 -3.55
CA GLN A 6 -9.38 -29.50 -3.45
C GLN A 6 -10.31 -28.40 -2.94
N PRO A 7 -10.07 -27.80 -1.75
CA PRO A 7 -10.79 -26.60 -1.41
C PRO A 7 -10.42 -25.57 -2.47
N VAL A 8 -11.43 -25.06 -3.16
CA VAL A 8 -11.32 -23.84 -3.96
C VAL A 8 -10.83 -22.79 -2.98
N VAL A 9 -9.52 -22.54 -2.97
CA VAL A 9 -8.91 -21.45 -2.21
C VAL A 9 -9.44 -20.20 -2.89
N ASP A 10 -10.53 -19.67 -2.34
CA ASP A 10 -11.06 -18.37 -2.68
C ASP A 10 -9.91 -17.37 -2.44
N ARG A 11 -9.25 -16.97 -3.54
CA ARG A 11 -8.12 -16.02 -3.52
C ARG A 11 -8.59 -14.59 -3.21
N ARG A 12 -9.80 -14.40 -2.69
CA ARG A 12 -10.26 -13.12 -2.16
C ARG A 12 -9.62 -12.97 -0.80
N ARG A 13 -8.33 -12.65 -0.80
CA ARG A 13 -7.67 -12.09 0.38
C ARG A 13 -8.51 -10.87 0.76
N GLU A 14 -9.13 -10.96 1.93
CA GLU A 14 -9.71 -9.83 2.65
C GLU A 14 -8.77 -8.62 2.48
N PRO A 15 -9.30 -7.39 2.35
CA PRO A 15 -8.46 -6.21 2.23
C PRO A 15 -7.46 -6.26 3.40
N PRO A 16 -6.14 -6.32 3.14
CA PRO A 16 -5.18 -6.45 4.21
C PRO A 16 -5.43 -5.30 5.17
N GLU A 17 -5.70 -5.60 6.43
CA GLU A 17 -5.84 -4.55 7.44
C GLU A 17 -4.65 -3.59 7.32
N GLN A 18 -4.88 -2.29 7.45
CA GLN A 18 -3.85 -1.27 7.22
C GLN A 18 -2.53 -1.59 7.94
N SER A 19 -2.59 -2.25 9.10
CA SER A 19 -1.46 -2.81 9.86
C SER A 19 -0.53 -3.71 9.03
N VAL A 20 -1.06 -4.53 8.12
CA VAL A 20 -0.29 -5.38 7.20
C VAL A 20 0.46 -4.53 6.18
N TRP A 21 -0.15 -3.46 5.68
CA TRP A 21 0.50 -2.52 4.78
C TRP A 21 1.62 -1.76 5.48
N TRP A 22 1.37 -1.25 6.67
CA TRP A 22 2.38 -0.62 7.52
C TRP A 22 3.55 -1.55 7.84
N SER A 23 3.31 -2.86 7.94
CA SER A 23 4.37 -3.85 8.16
C SER A 23 5.26 -4.05 6.94
N LYS A 24 4.76 -3.80 5.73
CA LYS A 24 5.50 -3.91 4.46
C LYS A 24 6.34 -2.68 4.11
N LEU A 25 6.08 -1.55 4.78
CA LEU A 25 6.83 -0.31 4.57
C LEU A 25 8.21 -0.37 5.21
N SER A 26 9.19 0.28 4.59
CA SER A 26 10.49 0.53 5.23
C SER A 26 10.38 1.59 6.34
N LEU A 27 11.37 1.65 7.24
CA LEU A 27 11.37 2.59 8.36
C LEU A 27 11.23 4.05 7.90
N ALA A 28 11.96 4.44 6.85
CA ALA A 28 11.90 5.78 6.29
C ALA A 28 10.50 6.09 5.71
N GLN A 29 9.93 5.10 5.03
CA GLN A 29 8.60 5.18 4.45
C GLN A 29 7.49 5.29 5.50
N LYS A 30 7.60 4.54 6.61
CA LYS A 30 6.70 4.67 7.78
C LYS A 30 6.79 6.05 8.41
N PHE A 31 8.00 6.60 8.51
CA PHE A 31 8.22 7.92 9.08
C PHE A 31 7.53 9.01 8.25
N SER A 32 7.71 8.95 6.94
CA SER A 32 7.05 9.84 5.98
C SER A 32 5.53 9.64 5.95
N ALA A 33 5.06 8.39 5.98
CA ALA A 33 3.63 8.06 6.03
C ALA A 33 2.97 8.57 7.31
N SER A 34 3.66 8.46 8.44
CA SER A 34 3.16 8.95 9.73
C SER A 34 3.10 10.47 9.74
N SER A 35 4.06 11.14 9.10
CA SER A 35 4.04 12.60 8.92
C SER A 35 2.87 13.03 8.05
N LEU A 36 2.69 12.40 6.89
CA LEU A 36 1.55 12.64 5.98
C LEU A 36 0.19 12.35 6.64
N GLY A 37 0.12 11.32 7.48
CA GLY A 37 -1.05 11.02 8.32
C GLY A 37 -1.51 12.21 9.15
N LYS A 38 -0.58 12.99 9.71
CA LYS A 38 -0.90 14.22 10.47
C LYS A 38 -1.47 15.34 9.61
N PHE A 39 -1.19 15.33 8.31
CA PHE A 39 -1.75 16.27 7.33
C PHE A 39 -3.10 15.80 6.75
N GLY A 40 -3.62 14.65 7.21
CA GLY A 40 -4.89 14.10 6.74
C GLY A 40 -4.76 13.15 5.54
N TYR A 41 -3.55 12.70 5.22
CA TYR A 41 -3.37 11.64 4.22
C TYR A 41 -3.61 10.29 4.86
N GLU A 42 -4.44 9.47 4.22
CA GLU A 42 -4.69 8.10 4.66
C GLU A 42 -3.95 7.12 3.76
N LEU A 43 -3.38 6.08 4.36
CA LEU A 43 -2.71 5.02 3.61
C LEU A 43 -3.77 4.22 2.85
N ALA A 44 -3.79 4.39 1.52
CA ALA A 44 -4.78 3.78 0.65
C ALA A 44 -4.41 2.35 0.26
N PHE A 45 -3.15 2.12 -0.09
CA PHE A 45 -2.60 0.79 -0.37
C PHE A 45 -1.07 0.86 -0.48
N VAL A 46 -0.41 -0.29 -0.40
CA VAL A 46 1.04 -0.40 -0.66
C VAL A 46 1.24 -1.23 -1.90
N ARG A 47 1.93 -0.65 -2.88
CA ARG A 47 2.38 -1.33 -4.09
C ARG A 47 3.80 -1.84 -3.83
N ILE A 48 4.13 -3.02 -4.34
CA ILE A 48 5.51 -3.51 -4.35
C ILE A 48 5.89 -3.69 -5.81
N GLU A 49 6.94 -3.00 -6.26
CA GLU A 49 7.41 -3.01 -7.65
C GLU A 49 8.92 -3.20 -7.68
N ASN A 50 9.40 -4.18 -8.44
CA ASN A 50 10.83 -4.54 -8.51
C ASN A 50 11.50 -4.84 -7.14
N GLY A 51 10.71 -5.24 -6.13
CA GLY A 51 11.19 -5.44 -4.76
C GLY A 51 11.14 -4.18 -3.89
N HIS A 52 10.86 -3.02 -4.47
CA HIS A 52 10.70 -1.77 -3.76
C HIS A 52 9.26 -1.62 -3.27
N SER A 53 9.11 -1.30 -2.00
CA SER A 53 7.81 -0.95 -1.42
C SER A 53 7.47 0.51 -1.75
N LEU A 54 6.24 0.76 -2.19
CA LEU A 54 5.68 2.07 -2.53
C LEU A 54 4.38 2.26 -1.76
N ALA A 55 4.38 3.18 -0.81
CA ALA A 55 3.19 3.54 -0.05
C ALA A 55 2.38 4.55 -0.84
N VAL A 56 1.13 4.22 -1.16
CA VAL A 56 0.21 5.17 -1.80
C VAL A 56 -0.75 5.67 -0.74
N MET A 57 -0.73 6.98 -0.54
CA MET A 57 -1.60 7.70 0.37
C MET A 57 -2.55 8.60 -0.43
N MET A 58 -3.77 8.77 0.06
CA MET A 58 -4.77 9.63 -0.53
C MET A 58 -5.25 10.66 0.48
N CYS A 59 -5.48 11.89 0.02
CA CYS A 59 -6.03 12.98 0.83
C CYS A 59 -7.04 13.75 0.00
N ASN A 60 -8.34 13.52 0.22
CA ASN A 60 -9.47 14.31 -0.29
C ASN A 60 -9.39 14.76 -1.78
N GLY A 61 -8.77 13.94 -2.65
CA GLY A 61 -8.56 14.22 -4.08
C GLY A 61 -7.10 14.33 -4.54
N GLY A 62 -6.16 14.50 -3.61
CA GLY A 62 -4.72 14.40 -3.84
C GLY A 62 -4.18 12.99 -3.58
N VAL A 63 -3.14 12.60 -4.31
CA VAL A 63 -2.44 11.33 -4.14
C VAL A 63 -0.99 11.63 -3.80
N ALA A 64 -0.49 11.03 -2.72
CA ALA A 64 0.92 11.07 -2.36
C ALA A 64 1.49 9.67 -2.38
N VAL A 65 2.63 9.49 -3.02
CA VAL A 65 3.38 8.25 -3.02
C VAL A 65 4.61 8.45 -2.18
N ILE A 66 4.95 7.46 -1.37
CA ILE A 66 6.18 7.45 -0.60
C ILE A 66 7.04 6.32 -1.12
N SER A 67 8.27 6.62 -1.50
CA SER A 67 9.27 5.63 -1.89
C SER A 67 9.83 4.90 -0.66
N GLU A 68 10.47 3.75 -0.87
CA GLU A 68 11.10 2.97 0.21
C GLU A 68 12.09 3.80 1.04
N GLU A 69 12.76 4.75 0.39
CA GLU A 69 13.72 5.69 0.98
C GLU A 69 13.06 6.77 1.85
N GLY A 70 11.72 6.82 1.90
CA GLY A 70 10.96 7.85 2.60
C GLY A 70 10.70 9.12 1.78
N ASP A 71 11.09 9.13 0.51
CA ASP A 71 10.85 10.27 -0.38
C ASP A 71 9.35 10.41 -0.67
N ILE A 72 8.79 11.59 -0.40
CA ILE A 72 7.36 11.88 -0.57
C ILE A 72 7.16 12.57 -1.91
N ASN A 73 6.42 11.92 -2.81
CA ASN A 73 5.98 12.49 -4.07
C ASN A 73 4.46 12.72 -4.04
N THR A 74 4.05 13.99 -3.89
CA THR A 74 2.64 14.43 -3.90
C THR A 74 2.09 14.72 -5.31
N SER A 75 2.91 14.58 -6.35
CA SER A 75 2.48 14.66 -7.75
C SER A 75 3.13 13.53 -8.57
N PRO A 76 2.89 12.27 -8.16
CA PRO A 76 3.48 11.15 -8.86
C PRO A 76 2.73 10.94 -10.18
N ASP A 77 3.45 10.62 -11.25
CA ASP A 77 2.88 10.33 -12.59
C ASP A 77 2.20 8.95 -12.60
N ILE A 78 1.27 8.72 -11.67
CA ILE A 78 0.47 7.50 -11.57
C ILE A 78 -0.95 7.81 -12.03
N HIS A 79 -1.28 7.20 -13.16
CA HIS A 79 -2.64 7.17 -13.67
C HIS A 79 -3.44 6.10 -12.90
N ILE A 80 -4.16 6.51 -11.85
CA ILE A 80 -5.17 5.66 -11.21
C ILE A 80 -6.31 5.47 -12.22
N ARG A 81 -6.37 4.30 -12.85
CA ARG A 81 -7.49 3.93 -13.72
C ARG A 81 -8.71 3.64 -12.85
N LYS A 82 -9.78 4.42 -13.04
CA LYS A 82 -11.10 4.16 -12.46
C LYS A 82 -11.76 2.95 -13.10
#